data_AF-A0A2K8UD77-F1
#
_entry.id   AF-A0A2K8UD77-F1
#
_cell.length_a   1.000
_cell.length_b   1.000
_cell.length_c   1.000
_cell.angle_alpha   90.00
_cell.angle_beta   90.00
_cell.angle_gamma   90.00
#
_symmetry.space_group_name_H-M   'P 1'
#
loop_
_entity.id
_entity.type
_entity.pdbx_description
1 polymer ?
#
loop_
_entity_poly.entity_id
_entity_poly.type
_entity_poly.pdbx_seq_one_letter_code
_entity_poly.pdbx_strand_id
1 'polypeptide(L)'
;MRVIYDAGPGNAAVARLECDGQPSVGLRWNGDEGRPLGNPQSRGNPTWFIVPAAFQDVVVERVRQLVPESEEEAAYRAMAADTEREAAALDWSNALIGDLNRAAG
;
A
#
# COMPACT_ATOMS: atom_id res chain seq x y z
N MET A 1 0.82 6.51 7.71
CA MET A 1 2.09 5.82 7.41
C MET A 1 1.82 4.37 7.07
N ARG A 2 2.47 3.82 6.05
CA ARG A 2 2.38 2.41 5.61
C ARG A 2 3.79 1.87 5.35
N VAL A 3 4.16 0.77 6.01
CA VAL A 3 5.40 0.02 5.70
C VAL A 3 5.18 -0.73 4.38
N ILE A 4 6.11 -0.58 3.44
CA ILE A 4 6.06 -1.18 2.10
C ILE A 4 7.15 -2.23 1.88
N TYR A 5 8.12 -2.31 2.78
CA TYR A 5 9.15 -3.34 2.83
C TYR A 5 9.59 -3.52 4.27
N ASP A 6 9.71 -4.76 4.72
CA ASP A 6 10.27 -5.10 6.02
C ASP A 6 11.07 -6.41 5.89
N ALA A 7 12.38 -6.32 6.12
CA ALA A 7 13.28 -7.47 6.10
C ALA A 7 13.48 -8.12 7.48
N GLY A 8 12.69 -7.74 8.48
CA GLY A 8 12.73 -8.31 9.82
C GLY A 8 13.81 -7.71 10.74
N PRO A 9 14.09 -8.36 11.89
CA PRO A 9 15.00 -7.85 12.92
C PRO A 9 16.41 -7.56 12.39
N GLY A 10 17.00 -6.45 12.82
CA GLY A 10 18.35 -6.00 12.42
C GLY A 10 18.50 -5.56 10.97
N ASN A 11 17.46 -5.70 10.14
CA ASN A 11 17.47 -5.36 8.71
C ASN A 11 16.68 -4.07 8.42
N ALA A 12 16.70 -3.65 7.15
CA ALA A 12 16.03 -2.43 6.72
C ALA A 12 14.51 -2.59 6.59
N ALA A 13 13.79 -1.52 6.90
CA ALA A 13 12.39 -1.33 6.56
C ALA A 13 12.21 -0.01 5.79
N VAL A 14 11.25 0.00 4.87
CA VAL A 14 10.88 1.17 4.07
C VAL A 14 9.39 1.44 4.24
N ALA A 15 9.03 2.70 4.42
CA ALA A 15 7.65 3.13 4.57
C ALA A 15 7.30 4.32 3.67
N ARG A 16 6.03 4.39 3.25
CA ARG A 16 5.41 5.63 2.77
C ARG A 16 4.77 6.35 3.96
N LEU A 17 5.07 7.62 4.13
CA LEU A 17 4.52 8.44 5.21
C LEU A 17 4.34 9.90 4.76
N GLU A 18 3.75 10.70 5.63
CA GLU A 18 3.70 12.15 5.49
C GLU A 18 4.76 12.76 6.41
N CYS A 19 5.58 13.65 5.89
CA CYS A 19 6.55 14.44 6.65
C CYS A 19 6.34 15.91 6.28
N ASP A 20 6.13 16.77 7.28
CA ASP A 20 5.86 18.20 7.09
C ASP A 20 4.74 18.51 6.07
N GLY A 21 3.67 17.70 6.10
CA GLY A 21 2.53 17.83 5.18
C GLY A 21 2.80 17.34 3.75
N GLN A 22 3.95 16.72 3.50
CA GLN A 22 4.33 16.21 2.18
C GLN A 22 4.44 14.68 2.16
N PRO A 23 3.92 14.00 1.12
CA PRO A 23 4.19 12.59 0.90
C PRO A 23 5.70 12.34 0.81
N SER A 24 6.19 11.33 1.52
CA SER A 24 7.61 11.02 1.65
C SER A 24 7.86 9.52 1.80
N VAL A 25 9.11 9.13 1.52
CA VAL A 25 9.61 7.78 1.76
C VAL A 25 10.54 7.81 2.97
N GLY A 26 10.27 6.94 3.94
CA GLY A 26 11.10 6.74 5.12
C GLY A 26 11.88 5.45 5.06
N LEU A 27 13.11 5.47 5.54
CA LEU A 27 13.96 4.30 5.72
C LEU A 27 14.42 4.20 7.18
N ARG A 28 14.49 2.97 7.70
CA ARG A 28 15.10 2.68 8.99
C ARG A 28 15.73 1.30 8.99
N TRP A 29 16.67 1.09 9.89
CA TRP A 29 17.08 -0.22 10.41
C TRP A 29 16.14 -0.60 11.55
N ASN A 30 15.57 -1.79 11.47
CA ASN A 30 14.79 -2.38 12.55
C ASN A 30 15.70 -2.75 13.74
N GLY A 31 15.08 -2.87 14.91
CA GLY A 31 15.78 -3.37 16.09
C GLY A 31 16.03 -4.87 16.04
N ASP A 32 16.89 -5.32 16.95
CA ASP A 32 17.18 -6.71 17.25
C ASP A 32 17.34 -6.89 18.77
N GLU A 33 17.71 -8.10 19.24
CA GLU A 33 17.86 -8.38 20.67
C GLU A 33 18.89 -7.49 21.37
N GLY A 34 19.97 -7.09 20.68
CA GLY A 34 21.00 -6.23 21.23
C GLY A 34 20.68 -4.73 21.12
N ARG A 35 19.87 -4.35 20.14
CA ARG A 35 19.49 -2.98 19.82
C ARG A 35 17.99 -2.92 19.49
N PRO A 36 17.09 -3.02 20.49
CA PRO A 36 15.66 -3.26 20.26
C PRO A 36 14.93 -2.15 19.51
N LEU A 37 15.48 -0.94 19.49
CA LEU A 37 14.86 0.21 18.86
C LEU A 37 15.30 0.44 17.40
N GLY A 38 16.36 -0.24 16.95
CA GLY A 38 16.90 -0.02 15.60
C GLY A 38 17.51 1.37 15.42
N ASN A 39 17.56 1.88 14.18
CA ASN A 39 18.10 3.21 13.86
C ASN A 39 17.44 3.79 12.59
N PRO A 40 17.32 5.12 12.43
CA PRO A 40 17.69 6.16 13.39
C PRO A 40 16.72 6.24 14.56
N GLN A 41 17.14 6.91 15.63
CA GLN A 41 16.33 7.19 16.80
C GLN A 41 16.39 8.67 17.16
N SER A 42 15.31 9.21 17.70
CA SER A 42 15.25 10.57 18.26
C SER A 42 14.68 10.49 19.67
N ARG A 43 15.46 10.94 20.67
CA ARG A 43 15.09 10.92 22.10
C ARG A 43 14.59 9.55 22.59
N GLY A 44 15.25 8.47 22.14
CA GLY A 44 14.88 7.10 22.51
C GLY A 44 13.67 6.52 21.76
N ASN A 45 13.17 7.20 20.72
CA ASN A 45 12.08 6.70 19.89
C ASN A 45 12.60 6.32 18.49
N PRO A 46 12.25 5.13 17.96
CA PRO A 46 12.53 4.78 16.57
C PRO A 46 11.94 5.84 15.65
N THR A 47 12.74 6.31 14.70
CA THR A 47 12.37 7.37 13.76
C THR A 47 12.74 6.95 12.35
N TRP A 48 12.14 7.60 11.35
CA TRP A 48 12.43 7.37 9.95
C TRP A 48 13.46 8.37 9.46
N PHE A 49 14.50 7.89 8.78
CA PHE A 49 15.28 8.75 7.89
C PHE A 49 14.42 9.06 6.67
N ILE A 50 14.09 10.33 6.46
CA ILE A 50 13.35 10.73 5.27
C ILE A 50 14.32 10.71 4.09
N VAL A 51 14.02 9.84 3.12
CA VAL A 51 14.81 9.71 1.90
C VAL A 51 14.69 11.03 1.12
N PRO A 52 15.82 11.65 0.71
CA PRO A 52 15.79 12.85 -0.11
C PRO A 52 14.94 12.64 -1.37
N ALA A 53 14.15 13.65 -1.76
CA ALA A 53 13.19 13.57 -2.87
C ALA A 53 13.79 12.94 -4.15
N ALA A 54 15.04 13.30 -4.48
CA ALA A 54 15.76 12.79 -5.65
C ALA A 54 15.96 11.26 -5.69
N PHE A 55 15.85 10.57 -4.55
CA PHE A 55 16.06 9.13 -4.44
C PHE A 55 14.78 8.35 -4.10
N GLN A 56 13.67 9.03 -3.82
CA GLN A 56 12.45 8.37 -3.33
C GLN A 56 11.90 7.36 -4.36
N ASP A 57 11.84 7.74 -5.63
CA ASP A 57 11.33 6.87 -6.70
C ASP A 57 12.22 5.64 -6.89
N VAL A 58 13.54 5.80 -6.83
CA VAL A 58 14.49 4.68 -6.93
C VAL A 58 14.28 3.67 -5.81
N VAL A 59 14.08 4.15 -4.57
CA VAL A 59 13.81 3.28 -3.41
C VAL A 59 12.47 2.56 -3.59
N VAL A 60 11.42 3.27 -3.98
CA VAL A 60 10.09 2.69 -4.19
C VAL A 60 10.09 1.64 -5.30
N GLU A 61 10.74 1.94 -6.43
CA GLU A 61 10.86 1.03 -7.56
C GLU A 61 11.60 -0.24 -7.15
N ARG A 62 12.68 -0.11 -6.37
CA ARG A 62 13.42 -1.26 -5.86
C ARG A 62 12.57 -2.10 -4.89
N VAL A 63 11.79 -1.46 -4.02
CA VAL A 63 10.87 -2.17 -3.12
C VAL A 63 9.85 -2.98 -3.90
N ARG A 64 9.25 -2.44 -4.97
CA ARG A 64 8.30 -3.17 -5.83
C ARG A 64 8.90 -4.43 -6.45
N GLN A 65 10.19 -4.41 -6.78
CA GLN A 65 10.90 -5.58 -7.31
C GLN A 65 11.19 -6.62 -6.23
N LEU A 66 11.41 -6.19 -4.99
CA LEU A 66 11.72 -7.08 -3.86
C LEU A 66 10.46 -7.70 -3.24
N VAL A 67 9.35 -6.98 -3.28
CA VAL A 67 8.04 -7.41 -2.80
C VAL A 67 7.08 -7.29 -3.97
N PRO A 68 7.12 -8.24 -4.92
CA PRO A 68 6.12 -8.29 -5.97
C PRO A 68 4.75 -8.43 -5.32
N GLU A 69 3.77 -7.74 -5.88
CA GLU A 69 2.38 -7.90 -5.51
C GLU A 69 1.97 -9.39 -5.60
N SER A 70 1.17 -9.86 -4.65
CA SER A 70 0.67 -11.24 -4.74
C SER A 70 -0.26 -11.38 -5.95
N GLU A 71 -0.38 -12.60 -6.50
CA GLU A 71 -1.34 -12.86 -7.58
C GLU A 71 -2.77 -12.45 -7.19
N GLU A 72 -3.12 -12.61 -5.92
CA GLU A 72 -4.41 -12.23 -5.34
C GLU A 72 -4.60 -10.71 -5.37
N GLU A 73 -3.62 -9.94 -4.90
CA GLU A 73 -3.66 -8.47 -4.90
C GLU A 73 -3.73 -7.93 -6.34
N ALA A 74 -2.98 -8.53 -7.26
CA ALA A 74 -3.02 -8.19 -8.67
C ALA A 74 -4.40 -8.49 -9.29
N ALA A 75 -5.00 -9.65 -8.96
CA ALA A 75 -6.34 -10.01 -9.40
C ALA A 75 -7.39 -9.06 -8.83
N TYR A 76 -7.30 -8.68 -7.55
CA TYR A 76 -8.19 -7.70 -6.95
C TYR A 76 -8.11 -6.33 -7.62
N ARG A 77 -6.89 -5.87 -7.96
CA ARG A 77 -6.72 -4.61 -8.70
C ARG A 77 -7.31 -4.69 -10.10
N ALA A 78 -7.09 -5.79 -10.81
CA ALA A 78 -7.65 -6.00 -12.15
C ALA A 78 -9.19 -5.99 -12.13
N MET A 79 -9.80 -6.64 -11.15
CA MET A 79 -11.26 -6.59 -10.95
C MET A 79 -11.76 -5.17 -10.61
N ALA A 80 -11.05 -4.44 -9.73
CA ALA A 80 -11.43 -3.07 -9.38
C ALA A 80 -11.27 -2.07 -10.54
N ALA A 81 -10.41 -2.38 -11.52
CA ALA A 81 -10.27 -1.60 -12.74
C ALA A 81 -11.30 -1.98 -13.83
N ASP A 82 -12.02 -3.11 -13.67
CA ASP A 82 -13.02 -3.60 -14.61
C ASP A 82 -14.39 -2.94 -14.36
N THR A 83 -14.47 -1.65 -14.68
CA THR A 83 -15.70 -0.86 -14.58
C THR A 83 -16.76 -1.29 -15.60
N GLU A 84 -16.37 -1.98 -16.67
CA GLU A 84 -17.30 -2.48 -17.70
C GLU A 84 -18.16 -3.63 -17.14
N ARG A 85 -17.56 -4.54 -16.38
CA ARG A 85 -18.29 -5.63 -15.72
C ARG A 85 -19.22 -5.12 -14.62
N GLU A 86 -18.84 -4.07 -13.90
CA GLU A 86 -19.71 -3.40 -12.93
C GLU A 86 -20.90 -2.71 -13.62
N ALA A 87 -20.66 -2.01 -14.73
CA ALA A 87 -21.72 -1.37 -15.51
C ALA A 87 -22.73 -2.40 -16.05
N ALA A 88 -22.24 -3.52 -16.57
CA ALA A 88 -23.10 -4.61 -17.02
C ALA A 88 -23.91 -5.21 -15.86
N ALA A 89 -23.30 -5.47 -14.70
CA ALA A 89 -24.02 -6.00 -13.53
C ALA A 89 -25.11 -5.03 -13.02
N LEU A 90 -24.84 -3.71 -13.04
CA LEU A 90 -25.82 -2.67 -12.72
C LEU A 90 -26.99 -2.67 -13.69
N ASP A 91 -26.72 -2.78 -14.99
CA ASP A 91 -27.74 -2.77 -16.03
C ASP A 91 -28.67 -4.00 -15.92
N TRP A 92 -28.08 -5.16 -15.64
CA TRP A 92 -28.83 -6.40 -15.37
C TRP A 92 -29.67 -6.30 -14.08
N SER A 93 -29.12 -5.73 -13.00
CA SER A 93 -29.85 -5.53 -11.74
C SER A 93 -31.05 -4.59 -11.94
N ASN A 94 -30.85 -3.48 -12.65
CA ASN A 94 -31.89 -2.51 -12.95
C ASN A 94 -32.99 -3.10 -13.85
N ALA A 95 -32.61 -3.91 -14.85
CA ALA A 95 -33.56 -4.62 -15.70
C ALA A 95 -34.42 -5.61 -14.88
N LEU A 96 -33.80 -6.39 -13.99
CA LEU A 96 -34.50 -7.36 -13.13
C LEU A 96 -35.49 -6.68 -12.18
N ILE A 97 -35.11 -5.55 -11.56
CA ILE A 97 -36.00 -4.75 -10.70
C ILE A 97 -37.16 -4.15 -11.51
N GLY A 98 -36.89 -3.69 -12.74
CA GLY A 98 -37.90 -3.16 -13.65
C GLY A 98 -38.95 -4.20 -14.04
N ASP A 99 -38.52 -5.44 -14.32
CA ASP A 99 -39.41 -6.55 -14.67
C ASP A 99 -40.27 -7.01 -13.48
N LEU A 100 -39.70 -7.04 -12.27
CA LEU A 100 -40.45 -7.34 -11.04
C LEU A 100 -41.55 -6.30 -10.77
N ASN A 101 -41.27 -5.01 -10.96
CA ASN A 101 -42.27 -3.95 -10.81
C ASN A 101 -43.37 -4.01 -11.87
N ARG A 102 -43.07 -4.48 -13.10
CA ARG A 102 -44.06 -4.64 -14.17
C ARG A 102 -44.96 -5.86 -13.97
N ALA A 103 -44.47 -6.90 -13.30
CA ALA A 103 -45.24 -8.12 -12.99
C ALA A 103 -46.17 -7.99 -11.76
N ALA A 104 -46.00 -6.94 -10.95
CA ALA A 104 -46.73 -6.72 -9.71
C ALA A 104 -47.88 -5.69 -9.79
N GLY A 105 -48.14 -5.12 -10.98
CA GLY A 105 -49.26 -4.19 -11.25
C GLY A 105 -50.25 -4.78 -12.24
#